data_AF-A0AAV6KSP9-F1
#
_entry.id   AF-A0AAV6KSP9-F1
#
_cell.length_a   1.000
_cell.length_b   1.000
_cell.length_c   1.000
_cell.angle_alpha   90.00
_cell.angle_beta   90.00
_cell.angle_gamma   90.00
#
_symmetry.space_group_name_H-M   'P 1'
#
loop_
_entity.id
_entity.type
_entity.pdbx_description
1 polymer ?
#
loop_
_entity_poly.entity_id
_entity_poly.type
_entity_poly.pdbx_seq_one_letter_code
_entity_poly.pdbx_strand_id
1 'polypeptide(L)'
;MSIQAVQSFATEHLKTPVGEPVKGKKNMSRTELWLEKFYKKTTNLPEPFPHELVERLEKYLDNLEEQLVDLSSLLYDHRLEDAHLNSTGIFQSSVFTQQYVDHVLTSEREKMKCCNIEYRYPVQSSQNFIYAGILLAGFFVYFLVIFFSSPER
;
A
#
# COMPACT_ATOMS: atom_id res chain seq x y z
N MET A 1 -26.59 9.22 21.64
CA MET A 1 -26.22 10.48 20.96
C MET A 1 -27.12 10.61 19.73
N SER A 2 -28.00 11.61 19.67
CA SER A 2 -29.02 11.70 18.62
C SER A 2 -28.37 12.14 17.30
N ILE A 3 -28.78 11.52 16.18
CA ILE A 3 -28.28 11.79 14.82
C ILE A 3 -28.36 13.29 14.47
N GLN A 4 -29.38 13.99 15.00
CA GLN A 4 -29.53 15.44 14.86
C GLN A 4 -28.39 16.25 15.49
N ALA A 5 -27.88 15.84 16.67
CA ALA A 5 -26.78 16.53 17.35
C ALA A 5 -25.43 16.35 16.62
N VAL A 6 -25.21 15.16 16.04
CA VAL A 6 -24.02 14.89 15.21
C VAL A 6 -24.09 15.72 13.92
N GLN A 7 -25.29 15.84 13.35
CA GLN A 7 -25.52 16.59 12.11
C GLN A 7 -25.38 18.11 12.29
N SER A 8 -25.85 18.68 13.41
CA SER A 8 -25.65 20.10 13.71
C SER A 8 -24.17 20.42 13.96
N PHE A 9 -23.48 19.58 14.74
CA PHE A 9 -22.06 19.74 15.05
C PHE A 9 -21.18 19.67 13.80
N ALA A 10 -21.43 18.67 12.93
CA ALA A 10 -20.70 18.52 11.66
C ALA A 10 -20.90 19.73 10.73
N THR A 11 -22.12 20.29 10.68
CA THR A 11 -22.43 21.43 9.81
C THR A 11 -21.76 22.72 10.29
N GLU A 12 -21.63 22.89 11.60
CA GLU A 12 -21.08 24.09 12.22
C GLU A 12 -19.55 24.08 12.24
N HIS A 13 -18.92 22.92 12.46
CA HIS A 13 -17.47 22.82 12.71
C HIS A 13 -16.66 22.26 11.53
N LEU A 14 -17.28 21.54 10.58
CA LEU A 14 -16.58 21.01 9.39
C LEU A 14 -16.75 21.94 8.18
N LYS A 15 -16.13 23.13 8.23
CA LYS A 15 -15.84 23.89 7.00
C LYS A 15 -14.55 23.34 6.39
N THR A 16 -14.63 22.52 5.34
CA THR A 16 -13.45 22.10 4.58
C THR A 16 -13.29 22.91 3.28
N PRO A 17 -12.04 23.18 2.86
CA PRO A 17 -11.74 23.79 1.57
C PRO A 17 -11.87 22.74 0.46
N VAL A 18 -12.07 23.23 -0.76
CA VAL A 18 -12.10 22.49 -2.04
C VAL A 18 -13.49 21.94 -2.44
N GLY A 19 -14.19 22.79 -3.19
CA GLY A 19 -15.46 22.49 -3.86
C GLY A 19 -15.27 21.75 -5.17
N GLU A 20 -14.97 20.44 -5.10
CA GLU A 20 -15.16 19.57 -6.26
C GLU A 20 -16.63 19.11 -6.34
N PRO A 21 -17.35 19.42 -7.43
CA PRO A 21 -18.70 18.94 -7.63
C PRO A 21 -18.70 17.42 -7.88
N VAL A 22 -19.51 16.70 -7.09
CA VAL A 22 -19.73 15.26 -7.26
C VAL A 22 -20.36 15.01 -8.63
N LYS A 23 -19.57 14.43 -9.55
CA LYS A 23 -19.98 14.16 -10.93
C LYS A 23 -21.18 13.20 -10.92
N GLY A 24 -22.35 13.67 -11.34
CA GLY A 24 -23.49 12.83 -11.73
C GLY A 24 -24.80 12.94 -10.94
N LYS A 25 -24.90 13.70 -9.83
CA LYS A 25 -26.15 13.81 -9.06
C LYS A 25 -26.60 15.27 -8.91
N LYS A 26 -27.53 15.71 -9.77
CA LYS A 26 -28.00 17.12 -9.84
C LYS A 26 -29.04 17.52 -8.78
N ASN A 27 -29.61 16.59 -8.01
CA ASN A 27 -30.82 16.85 -7.21
C ASN A 27 -30.67 16.58 -5.69
N MET A 28 -29.45 16.50 -5.14
CA MET A 28 -29.25 16.23 -3.70
C MET A 28 -28.77 17.47 -2.96
N SER A 29 -29.30 17.67 -1.75
CA SER A 29 -28.84 18.72 -0.85
C SER A 29 -27.38 18.47 -0.46
N ARG A 30 -26.64 19.55 -0.12
CA ARG A 30 -25.24 19.45 0.29
C ARG A 30 -25.08 18.42 1.43
N THR A 31 -26.00 18.38 2.38
CA THR A 31 -26.00 17.40 3.48
C THR A 31 -26.17 15.95 3.03
N GLU A 32 -27.02 15.69 2.04
CA GLU A 32 -27.22 14.33 1.49
C GLU A 32 -25.99 13.85 0.71
N LEU A 33 -25.28 14.74 0.01
CA LEU A 33 -24.03 14.41 -0.67
C LEU A 33 -22.92 14.03 0.32
N TRP A 34 -22.90 14.66 1.49
CA TRP A 34 -21.97 14.30 2.57
C TRP A 34 -22.36 12.95 3.21
N LEU A 35 -23.64 12.75 3.51
CA LEU A 35 -24.13 11.45 4.01
C LEU A 35 -23.83 10.31 3.03
N GLU A 36 -24.01 10.54 1.73
CA GLU A 36 -23.64 9.55 0.72
C GLU A 36 -22.13 9.32 0.65
N LYS A 37 -21.31 10.38 0.66
CA LYS A 37 -19.86 10.25 0.51
C LYS A 37 -19.19 9.55 1.70
N PHE A 38 -19.66 9.82 2.91
CA PHE A 38 -19.03 9.34 4.15
C PHE A 38 -19.65 8.07 4.71
N TYR A 39 -20.96 7.87 4.52
CA TYR A 39 -21.66 6.77 5.19
C TYR A 39 -22.30 5.76 4.24
N LYS A 40 -22.63 6.13 3.00
CA LYS A 40 -23.34 5.24 2.05
C LYS A 40 -22.47 4.70 0.93
N LYS A 41 -21.41 5.42 0.55
CA LYS A 41 -20.41 4.95 -0.39
C LYS A 41 -19.58 3.91 0.35
N THR A 42 -19.68 2.65 -0.06
CA THR A 42 -18.82 1.57 0.42
C THR A 42 -17.37 1.94 0.10
N THR A 43 -16.72 2.62 1.02
CA THR A 43 -15.29 2.87 0.96
C THR A 43 -14.60 1.56 1.28
N ASN A 44 -13.50 1.22 0.59
CA ASN A 44 -12.57 0.17 1.04
C ASN A 44 -11.80 0.61 2.31
N LEU A 45 -12.42 1.44 3.16
CA LEU A 45 -11.86 1.83 4.45
C LEU A 45 -12.21 0.69 5.41
N PRO A 46 -11.23 0.07 6.06
CA PRO A 46 -11.49 -0.97 7.03
C PRO A 46 -12.36 -0.39 8.16
N GLU A 47 -13.34 -1.17 8.59
CA GLU A 47 -14.17 -0.85 9.75
C GLU A 47 -13.25 -0.62 10.98
N PRO A 48 -13.57 0.34 11.87
CA PRO A 48 -12.77 0.53 13.08
C PRO A 48 -12.60 -0.80 13.81
N PHE A 49 -11.37 -1.08 14.25
CA PHE A 49 -11.06 -2.32 14.97
C PHE A 49 -11.94 -2.43 16.23
N PRO A 50 -12.41 -3.65 16.56
CA PRO A 50 -13.23 -3.86 17.74
C PRO A 50 -12.47 -3.43 19.00
N HIS A 51 -13.19 -2.80 19.93
CA HIS A 51 -12.60 -2.14 21.10
C HIS A 51 -11.77 -3.10 21.98
N GLU A 52 -12.18 -4.37 22.10
CA GLU A 52 -11.45 -5.40 22.85
C GLU A 52 -10.03 -5.63 22.31
N LEU A 53 -9.82 -5.55 20.99
CA LEU A 53 -8.49 -5.70 20.40
C LEU A 53 -7.60 -4.49 20.70
N VAL A 54 -8.19 -3.29 20.69
CA VAL A 54 -7.50 -2.05 21.02
C VAL A 54 -7.05 -2.07 22.48
N GLU A 55 -7.94 -2.45 23.40
CA GLU A 55 -7.64 -2.55 24.83
C GLU A 55 -6.54 -3.59 25.12
N ARG A 56 -6.58 -4.74 24.43
CA ARG A 56 -5.54 -5.76 24.55
C ARG A 56 -4.19 -5.27 24.04
N LEU A 57 -4.19 -4.52 22.94
CA LEU A 57 -2.98 -3.95 22.35
C LEU A 57 -2.38 -2.86 23.25
N GLU A 58 -3.23 -1.99 23.80
CA GLU A 58 -2.85 -0.94 24.74
C GLU A 58 -2.17 -1.56 25.97
N LYS A 59 -2.80 -2.57 26.59
CA LYS A 59 -2.20 -3.29 27.72
C LYS A 59 -0.87 -3.96 27.38
N TYR A 60 -0.72 -4.45 26.15
CA TYR A 60 0.55 -5.05 25.70
C TYR A 60 1.65 -3.99 25.53
N LEU A 61 1.32 -2.82 24.96
CA LEU A 61 2.25 -1.70 24.84
C LEU A 61 2.68 -1.17 26.22
N ASP A 62 1.73 -1.00 27.15
CA ASP A 62 2.01 -0.53 28.50
C ASP A 62 3.03 -1.45 29.21
N ASN A 63 2.82 -2.77 29.11
CA ASN A 63 3.74 -3.74 29.69
C ASN A 63 5.13 -3.71 29.01
N LEU A 64 5.20 -3.48 27.71
CA LEU A 64 6.49 -3.31 27.02
C LEU A 64 7.21 -2.03 27.43
N GLU A 65 6.48 -0.93 27.60
CA GLU A 65 7.03 0.33 28.08
C GLU A 65 7.64 0.17 29.48
N GLU A 66 6.90 -0.46 30.40
CA GLU A 66 7.39 -0.72 31.76
C GLU A 66 8.69 -1.55 31.75
N GLN A 67 8.76 -2.60 30.92
CA GLN A 67 9.97 -3.42 30.76
C GLN A 67 11.15 -2.63 30.17
N LEU A 68 10.90 -1.72 29.22
CA LEU A 68 11.91 -0.83 28.65
C LEU A 68 12.45 0.18 29.67
N VAL A 69 11.57 0.72 30.51
CA VAL A 69 11.95 1.63 31.60
C VAL A 69 12.80 0.87 32.64
N ASP A 70 12.39 -0.33 33.06
CA ASP A 70 13.16 -1.15 33.99
C ASP A 70 14.55 -1.48 33.44
N LEU A 71 14.62 -1.91 32.18
CA LEU A 71 15.88 -2.14 31.48
C LEU A 71 16.76 -0.88 31.48
N SER A 72 16.18 0.28 31.17
CA SER A 72 16.93 1.54 31.18
C SER A 72 17.52 1.84 32.56
N SER A 73 16.78 1.56 33.64
CA SER A 73 17.24 1.77 35.01
C SER A 73 18.43 0.86 35.35
N LEU A 74 18.39 -0.40 34.93
CA LEU A 74 19.47 -1.37 35.11
C LEU A 74 20.74 -0.96 34.33
N LEU A 75 20.59 -0.40 33.12
CA LEU A 75 21.72 0.15 32.36
C LEU A 75 22.33 1.37 33.07
N TYR A 76 21.51 2.27 33.60
CA TYR A 76 22.00 3.44 34.35
C TYR A 76 22.76 3.02 35.62
N ASP A 77 22.26 2.02 36.34
CA ASP A 77 22.88 1.47 37.56
C ASP A 77 24.08 0.55 37.27
N HIS A 78 24.53 0.45 36.00
CA HIS A 78 25.66 -0.38 35.54
C HIS A 78 25.50 -1.89 35.84
N ARG A 79 24.27 -2.38 36.03
CA ARG A 79 23.96 -3.79 36.26
C ARG A 79 23.80 -4.53 34.94
N LEU A 80 24.92 -4.69 34.23
CA LEU A 80 24.95 -5.20 32.84
C LEU A 80 24.47 -6.65 32.70
N GLU A 81 24.67 -7.50 33.71
CA GLU A 81 24.24 -8.91 33.67
C GLU A 81 22.70 -9.01 33.73
N ASP A 82 22.07 -8.31 34.68
CA ASP A 82 20.62 -8.24 34.81
C ASP A 82 19.98 -7.54 33.60
N ALA A 83 20.62 -6.47 33.12
CA ALA A 83 20.20 -5.79 31.89
C ALA A 83 20.27 -6.72 30.67
N HIS A 84 21.31 -7.56 30.56
CA HIS A 84 21.42 -8.51 29.45
C HIS A 84 20.29 -9.55 29.48
N LEU A 85 20.00 -10.11 30.65
CA LEU A 85 18.93 -11.10 30.83
C LEU A 85 17.55 -10.50 30.47
N ASN A 86 17.26 -9.28 30.90
CA ASN A 86 16.00 -8.59 30.57
C ASN A 86 15.94 -8.13 29.10
N SER A 87 17.07 -7.71 28.50
CA SER A 87 17.12 -7.19 27.13
C SER A 87 16.74 -8.22 26.07
N THR A 88 17.06 -9.50 26.31
CA THR A 88 16.84 -10.57 25.31
C THR A 88 15.35 -10.79 25.06
N GLY A 89 14.53 -10.78 26.11
CA GLY A 89 13.07 -10.95 25.99
C GLY A 89 12.37 -9.74 25.37
N ILE A 90 12.82 -8.52 25.72
CA ILE A 90 12.30 -7.27 25.16
C ILE A 90 12.63 -7.17 23.67
N PHE A 91 13.88 -7.45 23.29
CA PHE A 91 14.33 -7.38 21.91
C PHE A 91 13.60 -8.36 21.00
N GLN A 92 13.39 -9.60 21.45
CA GLN A 92 12.66 -10.60 20.68
C GLN A 92 11.21 -10.17 20.43
N SER A 93 10.56 -9.61 21.45
CA SER A 93 9.17 -9.14 21.38
C SER A 93 9.02 -7.91 20.47
N SER A 94 9.97 -6.96 20.54
CA SER A 94 9.96 -5.77 19.68
C SER A 94 10.22 -6.10 18.21
N VAL A 95 11.16 -7.01 17.92
CA VAL A 95 11.48 -7.43 16.55
C VAL A 95 10.28 -8.14 15.91
N PHE A 96 9.63 -9.06 16.63
CA PHE A 96 8.46 -9.77 16.11
C PHE A 96 7.30 -8.81 15.83
N THR A 97 7.04 -7.88 16.74
CA THR A 97 5.98 -6.87 16.58
C THR A 97 6.26 -5.97 15.37
N GLN A 98 7.50 -5.51 15.20
CA GLN A 98 7.88 -4.69 14.06
C GLN A 98 7.68 -5.43 12.73
N GLN A 99 8.10 -6.69 12.64
CA GLN A 99 7.92 -7.50 11.43
C GLN A 99 6.43 -7.72 11.11
N TYR A 100 5.60 -7.95 12.13
CA TYR A 100 4.15 -8.09 11.95
C TYR A 100 3.52 -6.80 11.44
N VAL A 101 3.85 -5.65 12.04
CA VAL A 101 3.34 -4.34 11.61
C VAL A 101 3.75 -4.04 10.18
N ASP A 102 5.01 -4.27 9.81
CA ASP A 102 5.48 -4.06 8.44
C ASP A 102 4.75 -4.97 7.44
N HIS A 103 4.49 -6.24 7.81
CA HIS A 103 3.74 -7.17 6.97
C HIS A 103 2.28 -6.74 6.76
N VAL A 104 1.60 -6.31 7.83
CA VAL A 104 0.21 -5.82 7.74
C VAL A 104 0.14 -4.53 6.93
N LEU A 105 1.04 -3.57 7.19
CA LEU A 105 1.08 -2.31 6.46
C LEU A 105 1.38 -2.51 4.98
N THR A 106 2.26 -3.44 4.61
CA THR A 106 2.53 -3.77 3.21
C THR A 106 1.34 -4.46 2.55
N SER A 107 0.70 -5.41 3.21
CA SER A 107 -0.52 -6.08 2.72
C SER A 107 -1.67 -5.11 2.50
N GLU A 108 -1.97 -4.26 3.48
CA GLU A 108 -3.04 -3.26 3.37
C GLU A 108 -2.70 -2.18 2.33
N ARG A 109 -1.42 -1.75 2.24
CA ARG A 109 -0.96 -0.85 1.18
C ARG A 109 -1.20 -1.47 -0.20
N GLU A 110 -1.00 -2.77 -0.38
CA GLU A 110 -1.30 -3.45 -1.65
C GLU A 110 -2.80 -3.52 -1.95
N LYS A 111 -3.63 -3.81 -0.96
CA LYS A 111 -5.10 -3.78 -1.11
C LYS A 111 -5.63 -2.38 -1.44
N MET A 112 -4.97 -1.33 -0.94
CA MET A 112 -5.32 0.07 -1.21
C MET A 112 -4.80 0.60 -2.55
N LYS A 113 -3.96 -0.14 -3.29
CA LYS A 113 -3.56 0.27 -4.65
C LYS A 113 -4.78 0.20 -5.57
N CYS A 114 -5.23 1.37 -6.04
CA CYS A 114 -6.43 1.53 -6.88
C CYS A 114 -6.34 0.79 -8.23
N CYS A 115 -5.12 0.50 -8.72
CA CYS A 115 -4.91 -0.20 -9.99
C CYS A 115 -3.65 -1.07 -9.93
N ASN A 116 -3.73 -2.30 -10.46
CA ASN A 116 -2.55 -3.10 -10.78
C ASN A 116 -1.89 -2.49 -12.04
N ILE A 117 -0.67 -1.98 -11.90
CA ILE A 117 0.08 -1.47 -13.05
C ILE A 117 0.65 -2.69 -13.77
N GLU A 118 -0.15 -3.25 -14.67
CA GLU A 118 0.37 -4.14 -15.70
C GLU A 118 1.18 -3.29 -16.67
N TYR A 119 2.51 -3.39 -16.57
CA TYR A 119 3.38 -3.02 -17.68
C TYR A 119 3.09 -4.01 -18.81
N ARG A 120 2.08 -3.71 -19.64
CA ARG A 120 1.99 -4.33 -20.95
C ARG A 120 3.27 -3.95 -21.68
N TYR A 121 4.18 -4.90 -21.82
CA TYR A 121 5.23 -4.81 -22.82
C TYR A 121 4.57 -4.36 -24.13
N PRO A 122 5.12 -3.34 -24.81
CA PRO A 122 4.54 -2.89 -26.06
C PRO A 122 4.42 -4.12 -26.94
N VAL A 123 3.17 -4.49 -27.23
CA VAL A 123 2.82 -5.61 -28.11
C VAL A 123 3.72 -5.44 -29.32
N GLN A 124 4.59 -6.41 -29.60
CA GLN A 124 5.42 -6.38 -30.79
C GLN A 124 4.48 -6.20 -31.97
N SER A 125 4.41 -4.96 -32.44
CA SER A 125 3.61 -4.56 -33.59
C SER A 125 3.99 -5.48 -34.73
N SER A 126 3.01 -5.91 -35.51
CA SER A 126 3.17 -6.72 -36.72
C SER A 126 4.27 -6.21 -37.66
N GLN A 127 4.69 -4.95 -37.52
CA GLN A 127 5.88 -4.37 -38.13
C GLN A 127 7.16 -5.18 -37.90
N ASN A 128 7.38 -5.80 -36.72
CA ASN A 128 8.59 -6.60 -36.50
C ASN A 128 8.66 -7.82 -37.43
N PHE A 129 7.52 -8.48 -37.70
CA PHE A 129 7.46 -9.59 -38.65
C PHE A 129 7.66 -9.12 -40.09
N ILE A 130 7.16 -7.93 -40.45
CA ILE A 130 7.36 -7.34 -41.77
C ILE A 130 8.84 -6.97 -41.99
N TYR A 131 9.47 -6.29 -41.03
CA TYR A 131 10.89 -5.95 -41.09
C TYR A 131 11.79 -7.19 -41.09
N ALA A 132 11.46 -8.21 -40.30
CA ALA A 132 12.17 -9.50 -40.32
C ALA A 132 12.03 -10.20 -41.69
N GLY A 133 10.84 -10.16 -42.31
CA GLY A 133 10.61 -10.71 -43.64
C GLY A 133 11.42 -10.01 -44.73
N ILE A 134 11.48 -8.68 -44.70
CA ILE A 134 12.27 -7.88 -45.66
C ILE A 134 13.78 -8.18 -45.49
N LEU A 135 14.27 -8.28 -44.25
CA LEU A 135 15.67 -8.62 -43.97
C LEU A 135 16.03 -10.03 -44.46
N LEU A 136 15.17 -11.03 -44.23
CA LEU A 136 15.37 -12.40 -44.71
C LEU A 136 15.38 -12.48 -46.23
N ALA A 137 14.46 -11.79 -46.90
CA ALA A 137 14.42 -11.74 -48.36
C ALA A 137 15.69 -11.10 -48.94
N GLY A 138 16.15 -9.98 -48.36
CA GLY A 138 17.39 -9.32 -48.76
C GLY A 138 18.62 -10.21 -48.57
N PHE A 139 18.72 -10.91 -47.43
CA PHE A 139 19.78 -11.87 -47.16
C PHE A 139 19.80 -13.02 -48.17
N PHE A 140 18.62 -13.57 -48.50
CA PHE A 140 18.51 -14.69 -49.44
C PHE A 140 18.94 -14.30 -50.86
N VAL A 141 18.54 -13.11 -51.33
CA VAL A 141 18.98 -12.59 -52.63
C VAL A 141 20.50 -12.37 -52.64
N TYR A 142 21.06 -11.77 -51.59
CA TYR A 142 22.50 -11.57 -51.47
C TYR A 142 23.27 -12.89 -51.46
N PHE A 143 22.78 -13.89 -50.71
CA PHE A 143 23.39 -15.22 -50.66
C PHE A 143 23.35 -15.92 -52.02
N LEU A 144 22.22 -15.88 -52.74
CA LEU A 144 22.11 -16.45 -54.08
C LEU A 144 23.05 -15.75 -55.07
N VAL A 145 23.12 -14.41 -55.04
CA VAL A 145 24.03 -13.66 -55.90
C VAL A 145 25.47 -14.07 -55.62
N ILE A 146 25.90 -14.18 -54.36
CA ILE A 146 27.25 -14.65 -54.02
C ILE A 146 27.45 -16.09 -54.47
N PHE A 147 26.53 -16.99 -54.18
CA PHE A 147 26.66 -18.41 -54.53
C PHE A 147 26.83 -18.62 -56.04
N PHE A 148 26.06 -17.90 -56.86
CA PHE A 148 26.18 -17.97 -58.33
C PHE A 148 27.31 -17.12 -58.91
N SER A 149 27.77 -16.08 -58.21
CA SER A 149 28.87 -15.21 -58.65
C SER A 149 30.24 -15.66 -58.13
N SER A 150 30.30 -16.66 -57.24
CA SER A 150 31.53 -17.30 -56.80
C SER A 150 31.93 -18.34 -57.83
N PRO A 151 32.99 -18.13 -58.63
CA PRO A 151 33.42 -19.09 -59.62
C PRO A 151 34.41 -20.05 -58.96
N GLU A 152 33.95 -20.92 -58.07
CA GLU A 152 34.76 -22.08 -57.67
C GLU A 152 33.86 -23.31 -57.54
N ARG A 153 34.38 -24.36 -58.17
CA ARG A 153 33.83 -25.65 -58.54
C ARG A 153 33.49 -26.55 -57.36
#